data_AF-A0A3D3PDK0-F1
#
_entry.id   AF-A0A3D3PDK0-F1
#
_cell.length_a   1.000
_cell.length_b   1.000
_cell.length_c   1.000
_cell.angle_alpha   90.00
_cell.angle_beta   90.00
_cell.angle_gamma   90.00
#
_symmetry.space_group_name_H-M   'P 1'
#
loop_
_entity.id
_entity.type
_entity.pdbx_description
1 polymer ?
#
loop_
_entity_poly.entity_id
_entity_poly.type
_entity_poly.pdbx_seq_one_letter_code
_entity_poly.pdbx_strand_id
1 'polypeptide(L)'
;SLDREEMVFSQGKFDIGELKNQTIITLENADEKVVAFLNIIPDYAKNEATYDLIRKTDDAPGGSLDILIIELINYFKEKGYKYLNLGMAPMSGIGEGRNFPEKTMKFAYEKIRQFKHYRGLRDFKQKFDPEWEEKYLIYDTHFDLLQLPGALVKVFKP
;
A
#
# COMPACT_ATOMS: atom_id res chain seq x y z
N SER A 1 -19.15 -0.16 -2.27
CA SER A 1 -19.63 -1.53 -2.01
C SER A 1 -18.76 -2.17 -0.94
N LEU A 2 -19.32 -2.88 0.05
CA LEU A 2 -18.56 -3.66 1.05
C LEU A 2 -17.89 -4.90 0.43
N ASP A 3 -18.31 -5.30 -0.78
CA ASP A 3 -17.68 -6.35 -1.60
C ASP A 3 -16.73 -5.73 -2.64
N ARG A 4 -15.61 -5.17 -2.18
CA ARG A 4 -14.41 -5.06 -3.03
C ARG A 4 -13.52 -6.25 -2.73
N GLU A 5 -12.98 -6.90 -3.76
CA GLU A 5 -11.90 -7.87 -3.58
C GLU A 5 -10.77 -7.19 -2.79
N GLU A 6 -10.66 -7.54 -1.50
CA GLU A 6 -9.61 -7.05 -0.61
C GLU A 6 -8.30 -7.71 -1.00
N MET A 7 -7.30 -6.92 -1.37
CA MET A 7 -5.91 -7.40 -1.44
C MET A 7 -5.24 -7.08 -0.10
N VAL A 8 -5.42 -8.01 0.83
CA VAL A 8 -4.82 -7.98 2.17
C VAL A 8 -3.36 -8.35 2.03
N PHE A 9 -2.45 -7.37 2.15
CA PHE A 9 -1.08 -7.63 2.63
C PHE A 9 -0.30 -6.36 2.99
N SER A 10 -0.59 -5.21 2.37
CA SER A 10 -0.08 -3.92 2.91
C SER A 10 -1.18 -3.12 3.60
N GLN A 11 -2.35 -3.74 3.78
CA GLN A 11 -3.52 -3.22 4.46
C GLN A 11 -4.09 -4.40 5.23
N GLY A 12 -4.32 -4.23 6.51
CA GLY A 12 -4.91 -5.22 7.40
C GLY A 12 -6.34 -5.54 7.00
N LYS A 13 -6.96 -6.38 7.81
CA LYS A 13 -8.36 -6.71 7.63
C LYS A 13 -9.20 -5.58 8.22
N PHE A 14 -10.39 -5.34 7.65
CA PHE A 14 -11.38 -4.54 8.35
C PHE A 14 -11.94 -5.31 9.55
N ASP A 15 -11.20 -5.25 10.66
CA ASP A 15 -11.62 -5.82 11.94
C ASP A 15 -12.10 -4.70 12.86
N ILE A 16 -13.40 -4.71 13.15
CA ILE A 16 -14.03 -3.69 14.01
C ILE A 16 -13.46 -3.72 15.43
N GLY A 17 -13.07 -4.89 15.94
CA GLY A 17 -12.47 -5.04 17.26
C GLY A 17 -11.11 -4.36 17.36
N GLU A 18 -10.28 -4.48 16.32
CA GLU A 18 -8.97 -3.81 16.27
C GLU A 18 -9.12 -2.30 16.04
N LEU A 19 -9.92 -1.91 15.05
CA LEU A 19 -10.08 -0.51 14.64
C LEU A 19 -10.60 0.39 15.77
N LYS A 20 -11.46 -0.13 16.65
CA LYS A 20 -11.96 0.60 17.83
C LYS A 20 -10.84 1.06 18.79
N ASN A 21 -9.69 0.39 18.76
CA ASN A 21 -8.56 0.67 19.64
C ASN A 21 -7.44 1.45 18.94
N GLN A 22 -7.67 1.90 17.71
CA GLN A 22 -6.70 2.61 16.90
C GLN A 22 -7.15 4.05 16.64
N THR A 23 -6.19 4.94 16.40
CA THR A 23 -6.52 6.29 15.92
C THR A 23 -6.95 6.21 14.46
N ILE A 24 -8.09 6.81 14.14
CA ILE A 24 -8.64 6.85 12.78
C ILE A 24 -8.75 8.30 12.35
N ILE A 25 -8.25 8.61 11.15
CA ILE A 25 -8.50 9.88 10.47
C ILE A 25 -9.64 9.64 9.48
N THR A 26 -10.69 10.46 9.57
CA THR A 26 -11.85 10.40 8.69
C THR A 26 -11.93 11.62 7.79
N LEU A 27 -12.53 11.44 6.62
CA LEU A 27 -12.99 12.52 5.75
C LEU A 27 -14.51 12.46 5.69
N GLU A 28 -15.15 13.57 6.02
CA GLU A 28 -16.61 13.72 6.00
C GLU A 28 -17.06 14.59 4.83
N ASN A 29 -18.26 14.35 4.33
CA ASN A 29 -18.90 15.21 3.34
C ASN A 29 -19.71 16.32 4.05
N ALA A 30 -20.40 17.16 3.26
CA ALA A 30 -21.23 18.25 3.79
C ALA A 30 -22.42 17.79 4.66
N ASP A 31 -22.79 16.51 4.59
CA ASP A 31 -23.86 15.89 5.38
C ASP A 31 -23.30 15.18 6.64
N GLU A 32 -22.05 15.45 7.03
CA GLU A 32 -21.35 14.81 8.17
C GLU A 32 -21.21 13.28 8.04
N LYS A 33 -21.34 12.75 6.82
CA LYS A 33 -21.14 11.33 6.53
C LYS A 33 -19.65 11.08 6.26
N VAL A 34 -19.07 10.12 6.97
CA VAL A 34 -17.72 9.62 6.67
C VAL A 34 -17.69 8.94 5.30
N VAL A 35 -16.91 9.49 4.37
CA VAL A 35 -16.74 9.00 2.99
C VAL A 35 -15.37 8.41 2.72
N ALA A 36 -14.38 8.66 3.59
CA ALA A 36 -13.09 8.00 3.53
C ALA A 36 -12.47 7.93 4.93
N PHE A 37 -11.58 6.96 5.15
CA PHE A 37 -10.82 6.87 6.39
C PHE A 37 -9.45 6.20 6.18
N LEU A 38 -8.56 6.43 7.15
CA LEU A 38 -7.40 5.59 7.40
C LEU A 38 -7.20 5.35 8.89
N ASN A 39 -6.55 4.25 9.26
CA ASN A 39 -6.17 3.96 10.64
C ASN A 39 -4.65 4.00 10.81
N ILE A 40 -4.24 4.47 11.98
CA ILE A 40 -2.84 4.58 12.39
C ILE A 40 -2.48 3.34 13.21
N ILE A 41 -1.39 2.69 12.83
CA ILE A 41 -0.80 1.59 13.59
C ILE A 41 0.58 2.00 14.13
N PRO A 42 1.05 1.40 15.23
CA PRO A 42 2.42 1.58 15.68
C PRO A 42 3.41 1.14 14.59
N ASP A 43 4.47 1.91 14.40
CA ASP A 43 5.63 1.46 13.67
C ASP A 43 6.68 0.91 14.67
N TYR A 44 7.41 -0.12 14.27
CA TYR A 44 8.48 -0.71 15.07
C TYR A 44 9.84 -0.03 14.80
N ALA A 45 9.93 0.82 13.77
CA ALA A 45 11.11 1.63 13.49
C ALA A 45 11.11 2.95 14.28
N LYS A 46 12.28 3.34 14.78
CA LYS A 46 12.44 4.58 15.56
C LYS A 46 12.22 5.80 14.67
N ASN A 47 11.36 6.72 15.12
CA ASN A 47 11.01 7.98 14.43
C ASN A 47 10.28 7.81 13.08
N GLU A 48 9.85 6.59 12.77
CA GLU A 48 9.01 6.27 11.62
C GLU A 48 7.58 6.02 12.12
N ALA A 49 6.62 6.36 11.28
CA ALA A 49 5.23 6.08 11.52
C ALA A 49 4.62 5.43 10.28
N THR A 50 3.50 4.72 10.44
CA THR A 50 2.81 4.11 9.31
C THR A 50 1.30 4.05 9.52
N TYR A 51 0.59 3.62 8.49
CA TYR A 51 -0.85 3.41 8.48
C TYR A 51 -1.14 2.04 7.86
N ASP A 52 -2.35 1.54 8.06
CA ASP A 52 -2.71 0.20 7.62
C ASP A 52 -3.81 0.21 6.55
N LEU A 53 -5.06 0.42 6.93
CA LEU A 53 -6.17 0.64 6.01
C LEU A 53 -6.18 2.09 5.52
N ILE A 54 -6.45 2.25 4.21
CA ILE A 54 -6.92 3.51 3.64
C ILE A 54 -8.02 3.19 2.64
N ARG A 55 -9.24 3.67 2.91
CA ARG A 55 -10.45 3.29 2.15
C ARG A 55 -11.32 4.51 1.90
N LYS A 56 -12.09 4.44 0.81
CA LYS A 56 -13.13 5.43 0.48
C LYS A 56 -14.37 4.77 -0.08
N THR A 57 -15.50 5.43 0.08
CA THR A 57 -16.76 5.06 -0.55
C THR A 57 -16.74 5.44 -2.04
N ASP A 58 -17.67 4.88 -2.82
CA ASP A 58 -17.74 5.13 -4.26
C ASP A 58 -18.20 6.57 -4.58
N ASP A 59 -18.94 7.20 -3.66
CA ASP A 59 -19.39 8.60 -3.68
C ASP A 59 -18.34 9.60 -3.16
N ALA A 60 -17.19 9.13 -2.65
CA ALA A 60 -16.14 10.00 -2.15
C ALA A 60 -15.49 10.82 -3.30
N PRO A 61 -15.35 12.16 -3.15
CA PRO A 61 -14.76 13.03 -4.15
C PRO A 61 -13.39 12.58 -4.69
N GLY A 62 -13.01 13.14 -5.85
CA GLY A 62 -11.65 13.01 -6.36
C GLY A 62 -10.64 13.58 -5.34
N GLY A 63 -9.53 12.87 -5.13
CA GLY A 63 -8.48 13.31 -4.19
C GLY A 63 -8.71 12.98 -2.72
N SER A 64 -9.82 12.33 -2.32
CA SER A 64 -10.08 12.00 -0.90
C SER A 64 -8.94 11.22 -0.22
N LEU A 65 -8.33 10.26 -0.92
CA LEU A 65 -7.18 9.52 -0.35
C LEU A 65 -5.94 10.39 -0.24
N ASP A 66 -5.75 11.34 -1.16
CA ASP A 66 -4.61 12.24 -1.13
C ASP A 66 -4.70 13.17 0.09
N ILE A 67 -5.91 13.67 0.39
CA ILE A 67 -6.21 14.47 1.58
C ILE A 67 -5.91 13.68 2.86
N LEU A 68 -6.35 12.42 2.94
CA LEU A 68 -6.08 11.59 4.13
C LEU A 68 -4.58 11.40 4.39
N ILE A 69 -3.78 11.19 3.33
CA ILE A 69 -2.32 11.09 3.48
C ILE A 69 -1.70 12.42 3.91
N ILE A 70 -2.18 13.55 3.39
CA ILE A 70 -1.71 14.88 3.82
C ILE A 70 -2.01 15.10 5.31
N GLU A 71 -3.22 14.77 5.76
CA GLU A 71 -3.58 14.88 7.17
C GLU A 71 -2.79 13.92 8.06
N LEU A 72 -2.49 12.73 7.57
CA LEU A 72 -1.61 11.79 8.26
C LEU A 72 -0.19 12.35 8.44
N ILE A 73 0.37 12.96 7.38
CA ILE A 73 1.68 13.63 7.43
C ILE A 73 1.66 14.76 8.46
N ASN A 74 0.62 15.61 8.46
CA ASN A 74 0.49 16.70 9.41
C ASN A 74 0.40 16.18 10.85
N TYR A 75 -0.45 15.19 11.10
CA TYR A 75 -0.63 14.55 12.41
C TYR A 75 0.69 14.02 12.98
N PHE A 76 1.48 13.32 12.16
CA PHE A 76 2.76 12.77 12.62
C PHE A 76 3.86 13.83 12.76
N LYS A 77 3.85 14.85 11.91
CA LYS A 77 4.76 16.01 12.03
C LYS A 77 4.56 16.75 13.35
N GLU A 78 3.31 16.97 13.76
CA GLU A 78 2.97 17.57 15.06
C GLU A 78 3.45 16.72 16.24
N LYS A 79 3.48 15.40 16.08
CA LYS A 79 4.00 14.45 17.07
C LYS A 79 5.51 14.26 17.03
N GLY A 80 6.21 14.97 16.15
CA GLY A 80 7.67 14.97 16.06
C GLY A 80 8.28 13.78 15.31
N TYR A 81 7.47 12.98 14.61
CA TYR A 81 7.99 11.93 13.73
C TYR A 81 8.76 12.54 12.55
N LYS A 82 9.74 11.79 12.03
CA LYS A 82 10.60 12.24 10.94
C LYS A 82 10.28 11.57 9.62
N TYR A 83 9.78 10.35 9.68
CA TYR A 83 9.50 9.54 8.50
C TYR A 83 8.07 8.99 8.56
N LEU A 84 7.45 8.89 7.39
CA LEU A 84 6.18 8.21 7.19
C LEU A 84 6.42 7.09 6.18
N ASN A 85 6.24 5.85 6.62
CA ASN A 85 6.28 4.69 5.77
C ASN A 85 4.94 4.53 5.06
N LEU A 86 4.92 4.84 3.76
CA LEU A 86 3.74 4.69 2.90
C LEU A 86 3.47 3.22 2.50
N GLY A 87 4.27 2.28 2.99
CA GLY A 87 4.24 0.87 2.64
C GLY A 87 4.89 0.56 1.28
N MET A 88 4.93 -0.72 0.93
CA MET A 88 5.59 -1.19 -0.31
C MET A 88 4.80 -0.90 -1.59
N ALA A 89 5.50 -0.68 -2.70
CA ALA A 89 4.94 -0.79 -4.06
C ALA A 89 5.62 -1.99 -4.74
N PRO A 90 4.99 -3.18 -4.75
CA PRO A 90 5.64 -4.39 -5.26
C PRO A 90 6.07 -4.24 -6.72
N MET A 91 7.18 -4.86 -7.07
CA MET A 91 7.67 -4.99 -8.46
C MET A 91 8.05 -3.67 -9.17
N SER A 92 7.84 -2.49 -8.55
CA SER A 92 8.12 -1.20 -9.18
C SER A 92 9.61 -0.90 -9.37
N GLY A 93 10.47 -1.59 -8.63
CA GLY A 93 11.94 -1.46 -8.70
C GLY A 93 12.62 -2.46 -9.63
N ILE A 94 11.87 -3.27 -10.40
CA ILE A 94 12.48 -4.25 -11.31
C ILE A 94 13.11 -3.52 -12.50
N GLY A 95 14.44 -3.46 -12.51
CA GLY A 95 15.24 -2.96 -13.64
C GLY A 95 15.22 -3.89 -14.86
N GLU A 96 16.11 -3.66 -15.83
CA GLU A 96 16.25 -4.48 -17.06
C GLU A 96 16.40 -5.99 -16.85
N GLY A 97 16.77 -6.43 -15.64
CA GLY A 97 16.98 -7.83 -15.29
C GLY A 97 18.31 -8.37 -15.84
N ARG A 98 19.07 -9.04 -14.99
CA ARG A 98 20.42 -9.52 -15.32
C ARG A 98 20.40 -10.90 -15.98
N ASN A 99 19.40 -11.70 -15.67
CA ASN A 99 19.23 -13.07 -16.16
C ASN A 99 17.82 -13.28 -16.75
N PHE A 100 17.61 -14.43 -17.39
CA PHE A 100 16.34 -14.76 -18.04
C PHE A 100 15.14 -14.66 -17.08
N PRO A 101 15.18 -15.21 -15.84
CA PRO A 101 14.08 -15.07 -14.89
C PRO A 101 13.74 -13.64 -14.48
N GLU A 102 14.74 -12.80 -14.20
CA GLU A 102 14.51 -11.38 -13.88
C GLU A 102 13.88 -10.64 -15.07
N LYS A 103 14.33 -10.93 -16.29
CA LYS A 103 13.74 -10.38 -17.53
C LYS A 103 12.30 -10.84 -17.72
N THR A 104 12.00 -12.11 -17.46
CA THR A 104 10.63 -12.64 -17.49
C THR A 104 9.76 -11.93 -16.48
N MET A 105 10.28 -11.67 -15.27
CA MET A 105 9.54 -10.97 -14.23
C MET A 105 9.27 -9.50 -14.59
N LYS A 106 10.24 -8.80 -15.17
CA LYS A 106 10.06 -7.45 -15.72
C LYS A 106 8.95 -7.44 -16.77
N PHE A 107 9.03 -8.36 -17.74
CA PHE A 107 8.02 -8.48 -18.80
C PHE A 107 6.63 -8.76 -18.22
N ALA A 108 6.55 -9.67 -17.26
CA ALA A 108 5.32 -10.02 -16.57
C ALA A 108 4.71 -8.77 -15.92
N TYR A 109 5.49 -8.06 -15.10
CA TYR A 109 5.08 -6.79 -14.49
C TYR A 109 4.52 -5.81 -15.52
N GLU A 110 5.24 -5.55 -16.62
CA GLU A 110 4.83 -4.58 -17.63
C GLU A 110 3.55 -4.99 -18.38
N LYS A 111 3.46 -6.26 -18.81
CA LYS A 111 2.47 -6.71 -19.80
C LYS A 111 1.25 -7.41 -19.19
N ILE A 112 1.36 -8.01 -18.01
CA ILE A 112 0.26 -8.77 -17.42
C ILE A 112 -0.70 -7.85 -16.67
N ARG A 113 -1.98 -7.94 -17.01
CA ARG A 113 -3.06 -7.13 -16.42
C ARG A 113 -3.13 -7.23 -14.90
N GLN A 114 -2.86 -8.41 -14.36
CA GLN A 114 -2.87 -8.68 -12.93
C GLN A 114 -1.83 -7.88 -12.14
N PHE A 115 -0.85 -7.22 -12.77
CA PHE A 115 0.12 -6.35 -12.09
C PHE A 115 -0.14 -4.85 -12.26
N LYS A 116 -1.21 -4.47 -12.96
CA LYS A 116 -1.57 -3.05 -13.17
C LYS A 116 -1.82 -2.31 -11.86
N HIS A 117 -2.36 -2.99 -10.85
CA HIS A 117 -2.64 -2.39 -9.54
C HIS A 117 -1.35 -1.98 -8.81
N TYR A 118 -0.25 -2.72 -8.97
CA TYR A 118 1.04 -2.35 -8.39
C TYR A 118 1.60 -1.06 -9.00
N ARG A 119 1.42 -0.85 -10.32
CA ARG A 119 1.74 0.44 -10.97
C ARG A 119 0.89 1.57 -10.37
N GLY A 120 -0.42 1.38 -10.29
CA GLY A 120 -1.32 2.38 -9.70
C GLY A 120 -0.95 2.75 -8.26
N LEU A 121 -0.51 1.77 -7.46
CA LEU A 121 -0.03 2.00 -6.10
C LEU A 121 1.27 2.81 -6.07
N ARG A 122 2.21 2.52 -6.98
CA ARG A 122 3.46 3.27 -7.13
C ARG A 122 3.19 4.72 -7.54
N ASP A 123 2.29 4.94 -8.48
CA ASP A 123 1.91 6.26 -8.98
C ASP A 123 1.19 7.07 -7.91
N PHE A 124 0.28 6.44 -7.14
CA PHE A 124 -0.37 7.07 -5.99
C PHE A 124 0.65 7.58 -4.98
N LYS A 125 1.64 6.76 -4.61
CA LYS A 125 2.68 7.13 -3.64
C LYS A 125 3.62 8.21 -4.17
N GLN A 126 3.92 8.21 -5.47
CA GLN A 126 4.81 9.20 -6.08
C GLN A 126 4.30 10.65 -5.92
N LYS A 127 2.99 10.86 -5.74
CA LYS A 127 2.39 12.19 -5.51
C LYS A 127 2.97 12.91 -4.30
N PHE A 128 3.51 12.17 -3.32
CA PHE A 128 4.05 12.71 -2.07
C PHE A 128 5.58 12.82 -2.07
N ASP A 129 6.20 12.64 -3.24
CA ASP A 129 7.65 12.68 -3.44
C ASP A 129 8.47 11.86 -2.42
N PRO A 130 8.16 10.56 -2.24
CA PRO A 130 8.83 9.75 -1.23
C PRO A 130 10.24 9.34 -1.69
N GLU A 131 11.12 9.11 -0.72
CA GLU A 131 12.37 8.40 -0.94
C GLU A 131 12.08 6.90 -1.14
N TRP A 132 12.58 6.32 -2.24
CA TRP A 132 12.34 4.91 -2.58
C TRP A 132 13.46 4.02 -2.09
N GLU A 133 13.13 3.07 -1.23
CA GLU A 133 14.04 2.01 -0.81
C GLU A 133 13.74 0.69 -1.53
N GLU A 134 14.77 0.06 -2.09
CA GLU A 134 14.66 -1.27 -2.68
C GLU A 134 14.51 -2.35 -1.59
N LYS A 135 13.50 -3.22 -1.75
CA LYS A 135 13.32 -4.42 -0.94
C LYS A 135 13.57 -5.64 -1.83
N TYR A 136 14.34 -6.60 -1.33
CA TYR A 136 14.79 -7.76 -2.10
C TYR A 136 14.13 -9.04 -1.61
N LEU A 137 13.84 -9.92 -2.55
CA LEU A 137 13.45 -11.29 -2.27
C LEU A 137 14.68 -12.19 -2.42
N ILE A 138 14.92 -13.02 -1.40
CA ILE A 138 15.95 -14.07 -1.44
C ILE A 138 15.27 -15.38 -1.83
N TYR A 139 15.88 -16.10 -2.78
CA TYR A 139 15.39 -17.38 -3.28
C TYR A 139 16.58 -18.29 -3.62
N ASP A 140 16.37 -19.60 -3.58
CA ASP A 140 17.43 -20.60 -3.75
C ASP A 140 17.64 -20.97 -5.22
N THR A 141 16.56 -21.07 -6.00
CA THR A 141 16.60 -21.48 -7.41
C THR A 141 15.79 -20.55 -8.32
N HIS A 142 16.19 -20.45 -9.59
CA HIS A 142 15.42 -19.71 -10.58
C HIS A 142 14.00 -20.24 -10.81
N PHE A 143 13.72 -21.50 -10.44
CA PHE A 143 12.36 -22.06 -10.48
C PHE A 143 11.44 -21.45 -9.43
N ASP A 144 11.97 -20.99 -8.30
CA ASP A 144 11.20 -20.32 -7.25
C ASP A 144 10.61 -19.00 -7.77
N LEU A 145 11.34 -18.33 -8.67
CA LEU A 145 10.86 -17.11 -9.33
C LEU A 145 9.67 -17.35 -10.27
N LEU A 146 9.50 -18.57 -10.80
CA LEU A 146 8.33 -18.91 -11.62
C LEU A 146 7.08 -19.10 -10.76
N GLN A 147 7.25 -19.54 -9.51
CA GLN A 147 6.15 -19.70 -8.57
C GLN A 147 5.77 -18.39 -7.87
N LEU A 148 6.65 -17.39 -7.91
CA LEU A 148 6.45 -16.10 -7.25
C LEU A 148 5.09 -15.47 -7.49
N PRO A 149 4.57 -15.34 -8.72
CA PRO A 149 3.26 -14.74 -8.92
C PRO A 149 2.17 -15.47 -8.13
N GLY A 150 2.23 -16.81 -8.07
CA GLY A 150 1.29 -17.63 -7.29
C GLY A 150 1.53 -17.56 -5.79
N ALA A 151 2.79 -17.59 -5.35
CA ALA A 151 3.17 -17.45 -3.94
C ALA A 151 2.77 -16.07 -3.40
N LEU A 152 3.08 -15.02 -4.15
CA LEU A 152 2.62 -13.66 -3.92
C LEU A 152 1.10 -13.63 -3.82
N VAL A 153 0.35 -14.11 -4.83
CA VAL A 153 -1.13 -14.14 -4.76
C VAL A 153 -1.65 -14.90 -3.54
N LYS A 154 -1.00 -15.99 -3.12
CA LYS A 154 -1.39 -16.78 -1.95
C LYS A 154 -1.07 -16.08 -0.62
N VAL A 155 0.01 -15.30 -0.58
CA VAL A 155 0.36 -14.41 0.54
C VAL A 155 -0.55 -13.16 0.53
N PHE A 156 -1.04 -12.75 -0.65
CA PHE A 156 -1.90 -11.59 -0.89
C PHE A 156 -3.41 -11.87 -0.82
N LYS A 157 -3.82 -13.12 -0.61
CA LYS A 157 -5.21 -13.53 -0.39
C LYS A 157 -5.38 -14.04 1.04
N PRO A 158 -6.55 -13.78 1.68
CA PRO A 158 -6.86 -14.34 3.00
C PRO A 158 -6.88 -15.87 3.01
#